data_AF-W4S4A7-F1
#
_entry.id   AF-W4S4A7-F1
#
_cell.length_a   1.000
_cell.length_b   1.000
_cell.length_c   1.000
_cell.angle_alpha   90.00
_cell.angle_beta   90.00
_cell.angle_gamma   90.00
#
_symmetry.space_group_name_H-M   'P 1'
#
loop_
_entity.id
_entity.type
_entity.pdbx_description
1 polymer ?
#
loop_
_entity_poly.entity_id
_entity_poly.type
_entity_poly.pdbx_seq_one_letter_code
_entity_poly.pdbx_strand_id
1 'polypeptide(L)'
;MHSNGLLKWLMIPVALLVLFFGIRQFSGGGGHQAPATADPGAQLTPEEMKALGIEGDTPRDTVATLVAQVKQLRAELQTATSDNKTQRDENQRLRQRESAIDQRIGNALESERANLRRDQQQLNSERQQTEGLLQDLQRRLDKIGNTGGNADLPVGLGLRDGDADGMSGSGSGMRWVEPEDKKQTDGRSGGDTPSFPTSFGPAQRTLDETAESTVNASAKAVGAATTRAVYTVPTNSTLMGSVAMTALIGRVPIDGTVNDPYPFKVLVGPDNLTANGIDLPDVAGAVFSGTAAGDWTLSCVRGQVRSITFVFNDGTIRTIPEDRDGDQQSDKQQEGLGWISDPYGIPCVNGERRSNAQQYLGSQA
;
A
#
# COMPACT_ATOMS: atom_id res chain seq x y z
N MET A 1 -25.34 28.83 13.91
CA MET A 1 -24.16 28.88 14.79
C MET A 1 -23.83 30.33 15.05
N HIS A 2 -24.11 30.83 16.26
CA HIS A 2 -23.90 32.23 16.64
C HIS A 2 -22.39 32.57 16.54
N SER A 3 -22.03 33.46 15.61
CA SER A 3 -20.66 33.95 15.50
C SER A 3 -20.35 34.83 16.70
N ASN A 4 -19.44 34.40 17.57
CA ASN A 4 -18.99 35.17 18.71
C ASN A 4 -18.26 36.45 18.25
N GLY A 5 -18.97 37.58 18.22
CA GLY A 5 -18.43 38.89 17.84
C GLY A 5 -17.26 39.34 18.73
N LEU A 6 -17.18 38.79 19.95
CA LEU A 6 -16.11 39.03 20.90
C LEU A 6 -14.78 38.40 20.48
N LEU A 7 -14.80 37.25 19.78
CA LEU A 7 -13.58 36.60 19.28
C LEU A 7 -12.94 37.43 18.15
N LYS A 8 -13.76 38.04 17.29
CA LYS A 8 -13.25 38.91 16.21
C LYS A 8 -12.53 40.14 16.76
N TRP A 9 -13.05 40.72 17.83
CA TRP A 9 -12.42 41.87 18.50
C TRP A 9 -11.21 41.49 19.36
N LEU A 10 -11.14 40.25 19.88
CA LEU A 10 -9.99 39.74 20.63
C LEU A 10 -8.82 39.33 19.72
N MET A 11 -9.09 38.93 18.48
CA MET A 11 -8.04 38.58 17.50
C MET A 11 -7.23 39.79 17.00
N ILE A 12 -7.80 41.01 17.04
CA ILE A 12 -7.11 42.24 16.61
C ILE A 12 -5.90 42.58 17.50
N PRO A 13 -6.03 42.67 18.84
CA PRO A 13 -4.87 42.94 19.71
C PRO A 13 -3.86 41.79 19.71
N VAL A 14 -4.30 40.54 19.54
CA VAL A 14 -3.40 39.38 19.45
C VAL A 14 -2.59 39.41 18.15
N ALA A 15 -3.20 39.73 17.02
CA ALA A 15 -2.50 39.88 15.75
C ALA A 15 -1.50 41.05 15.79
N LEU A 16 -1.85 42.16 16.45
CA LEU A 16 -0.92 43.28 16.66
C LEU A 16 0.25 42.91 17.57
N LEU A 17 0.04 42.08 18.60
CA LEU A 17 1.12 41.57 19.45
C LEU A 17 2.07 40.65 18.67
N VAL A 18 1.54 39.76 17.84
CA VAL A 18 2.35 38.88 16.98
C VAL A 18 3.14 39.70 15.96
N LEU A 19 2.52 40.72 15.37
CA LEU A 19 3.20 41.64 14.45
C LEU A 19 4.32 42.43 15.16
N PHE A 20 4.04 42.93 16.37
CA PHE A 20 5.01 43.69 17.17
C PHE A 20 6.21 42.83 17.59
N PHE A 21 5.98 41.59 18.04
CA PHE A 21 7.06 40.66 18.35
C PHE A 21 7.80 40.17 17.11
N GLY A 22 7.10 39.98 15.99
CA GLY A 22 7.72 39.64 14.70
C GLY A 22 8.65 40.73 14.19
N ILE A 23 8.23 42.00 14.26
CA ILE A 23 9.06 43.15 13.89
C ILE A 23 10.23 43.33 14.87
N ARG A 24 10.03 43.11 16.17
CA ARG A 24 11.09 43.24 17.17
C ARG A 24 12.13 42.13 17.07
N GLN A 25 11.73 40.90 16.72
CA GLN A 25 12.67 39.80 16.47
C GLN A 25 13.45 39.98 15.16
N PHE A 26 12.87 40.65 14.16
CA PHE A 26 13.59 41.01 12.92
C PHE A 26 14.36 42.34 12.99
N SER A 27 14.12 43.17 14.00
CA SER A 27 14.82 44.46 14.19
C SER A 27 15.86 44.43 15.34
N GLY A 28 16.04 43.27 15.99
CA GLY A 28 17.06 43.04 17.01
C GLY A 28 18.44 42.76 16.41
N GLY A 29 18.99 43.73 15.66
CA GLY A 29 20.29 43.60 15.01
C GLY A 29 20.91 44.95 14.66
N GLY A 30 21.04 45.83 15.65
CA GLY A 30 21.57 47.19 15.45
C GLY A 30 22.30 47.70 16.67
N GLY A 31 23.50 47.15 16.92
CA GLY A 31 24.34 47.55 18.04
C GLY A 31 25.78 47.06 17.88
N HIS A 32 26.34 47.13 16.67
CA HIS A 32 27.79 47.02 16.49
C HIS A 32 28.37 48.43 16.54
N GLN A 33 29.11 48.70 17.62
CA GLN A 33 30.02 49.84 17.71
C GLN A 33 30.92 49.83 16.48
N ALA A 34 31.00 50.98 15.82
CA ALA A 34 31.97 51.22 14.77
C ALA A 34 33.39 51.00 15.33
N PRO A 35 34.29 50.31 14.60
CA PRO A 35 35.69 50.35 14.97
C PRO A 35 36.18 51.77 14.73
N ALA A 36 36.72 52.36 15.80
CA ALA A 36 37.55 53.54 15.68
C ALA A 36 38.66 53.26 14.66
N THR A 37 38.88 54.23 13.80
CA THR A 37 40.12 54.41 13.04
C THR A 37 41.33 54.05 13.90
N ALA A 38 42.03 52.98 13.55
CA ALA A 38 43.32 52.62 14.11
C ALA A 38 44.34 52.53 12.97
N ASP A 39 45.51 53.07 13.28
CA ASP A 39 46.66 53.35 12.44
C ASP A 39 47.13 52.24 11.47
N PRO A 40 47.82 52.61 10.38
CA PRO A 40 48.56 51.67 9.54
C PRO A 40 49.81 51.19 10.30
N GLY A 41 49.64 50.23 11.20
CA GLY A 41 50.77 49.71 11.99
C GLY A 41 50.46 48.68 13.07
N ALA A 42 49.27 48.06 13.09
CA ALA A 42 48.94 47.06 14.10
C ALA A 42 49.70 45.74 13.83
N GLN A 43 50.91 45.65 14.37
CA GLN A 43 51.58 44.38 14.61
C GLN A 43 50.80 43.63 15.70
N LEU A 44 50.40 42.38 15.38
CA LEU A 44 49.74 41.48 16.31
C LEU A 44 50.62 41.31 17.56
N THR A 45 50.01 41.37 18.75
CA THR A 45 50.76 41.12 19.97
C THR A 45 51.13 39.63 20.06
N PRO A 46 52.30 39.26 20.60
CA PRO A 46 52.77 37.87 20.61
C PRO A 46 51.83 36.90 21.34
N GLU A 47 50.96 37.38 22.21
CA GLU A 47 49.95 36.57 22.90
C GLU A 47 48.73 36.26 22.03
N GLU A 48 48.35 37.17 21.13
CA GLU A 48 47.28 36.94 20.15
C GLU A 48 47.72 35.96 19.05
N MET A 49 48.99 36.03 18.64
CA MET A 49 49.58 35.09 17.67
C MET A 49 49.61 33.65 18.24
N LYS A 50 49.78 33.51 19.55
CA LYS A 50 49.74 32.23 20.27
C LYS A 50 48.32 31.67 20.42
N ALA A 51 47.34 32.53 20.71
CA ALA A 51 45.94 32.13 20.80
C ALA A 51 45.35 31.69 19.45
N LEU A 52 45.90 32.23 18.34
CA LEU A 52 45.52 31.88 16.97
C LEU A 52 46.35 30.73 16.35
N GLY A 53 47.34 30.19 17.08
CA GLY A 53 48.16 29.06 16.61
C GLY A 53 49.17 29.41 15.50
N ILE A 54 49.51 30.69 15.35
CA ILE A 54 50.35 31.25 14.27
C ILE A 54 51.80 31.47 14.75
N GLU A 55 52.31 30.62 15.66
CA GLU A 55 53.64 30.80 16.27
C GLU A 55 54.82 30.51 15.31
N GLY A 56 54.57 30.12 14.05
CA GLY A 56 55.64 29.75 13.10
C GLY A 56 55.43 30.12 11.64
N ASP A 57 54.27 30.65 11.24
CA ASP A 57 54.02 31.01 9.84
C ASP A 57 54.66 32.37 9.51
N THR A 58 55.45 32.41 8.44
CA THR A 58 55.96 33.70 7.97
C THR A 58 54.80 34.55 7.42
N PRO A 59 54.94 35.90 7.35
CA PRO A 59 53.93 36.75 6.70
C PRO A 59 53.59 36.34 5.26
N ARG A 60 54.46 35.55 4.61
CA ARG A 60 54.20 34.98 3.29
C ARG A 60 53.31 33.73 3.35
N ASP A 61 53.42 32.91 4.39
CA ASP A 61 52.63 31.68 4.56
C ASP A 61 51.18 31.99 4.95
N THR A 62 50.96 33.02 5.77
CA THR A 62 49.60 33.49 6.10
C THR A 62 48.89 34.09 4.89
N VAL A 63 49.59 34.88 4.06
CA VAL A 63 49.03 35.41 2.80
C VAL A 63 48.78 34.29 1.80
N ALA A 64 49.67 33.31 1.69
CA ALA A 64 49.48 32.16 0.83
C ALA A 64 48.23 31.35 1.24
N THR A 65 48.00 31.19 2.55
CA THR A 65 46.83 30.51 3.11
C THR A 65 45.53 31.29 2.83
N LEU A 66 45.52 32.60 3.03
CA LEU A 66 44.36 33.45 2.69
C LEU A 66 44.06 33.41 1.19
N VAL A 67 45.09 33.47 0.34
CA VAL A 67 44.93 33.36 -1.11
C VAL A 67 44.39 31.98 -1.49
N ALA A 68 44.83 30.90 -0.81
CA ALA A 68 44.30 29.57 -1.01
C ALA A 68 42.82 29.46 -0.60
N GLN A 69 42.44 30.01 0.55
CA GLN A 69 41.03 30.05 1.01
C GLN A 69 40.14 30.88 0.08
N VAL A 70 40.62 32.02 -0.41
CA VAL A 70 39.87 32.84 -1.38
C VAL A 70 39.71 32.12 -2.71
N LYS A 71 40.73 31.39 -3.17
CA LYS A 71 40.63 30.53 -4.36
C LYS A 71 39.62 29.39 -4.15
N GLN A 72 39.61 28.79 -2.96
CA GLN A 72 38.64 27.76 -2.61
C GLN A 72 37.21 28.32 -2.58
N LEU A 73 36.98 29.45 -1.90
CA LEU A 73 35.66 30.11 -1.88
C LEU A 73 35.19 30.49 -3.28
N ARG A 74 36.09 30.95 -4.15
CA ARG A 74 35.76 31.26 -5.54
C ARG A 74 35.38 30.00 -6.32
N ALA A 75 36.08 28.88 -6.09
CA ALA A 75 35.73 27.60 -6.70
C ALA A 75 34.36 27.11 -6.20
N GLU A 76 34.08 27.19 -4.90
CA GLU A 76 32.79 26.80 -4.32
C GLU A 76 31.64 27.69 -4.85
N LEU A 77 31.84 29.00 -4.97
CA LEU A 77 30.85 29.90 -5.57
C LEU A 77 30.62 29.58 -7.06
N GLN A 78 31.68 29.24 -7.80
CA GLN A 78 31.55 28.85 -9.20
C GLN A 78 30.79 27.53 -9.35
N THR A 79 31.07 26.54 -8.49
CA THR A 79 30.34 25.27 -8.44
C THR A 79 28.88 25.50 -8.08
N ALA A 80 28.60 26.24 -7.00
CA ALA A 80 27.24 26.53 -6.54
C ALA A 80 26.41 27.29 -7.59
N THR A 81 27.02 28.23 -8.32
CA THR A 81 26.34 28.93 -9.42
C THR A 81 26.09 28.03 -10.62
N SER A 82 27.00 27.11 -10.93
CA SER A 82 26.78 26.11 -11.98
C SER A 82 25.69 25.12 -11.61
N ASP A 83 25.65 24.64 -10.36
CA ASP A 83 24.64 23.74 -9.85
C ASP A 83 23.26 24.41 -9.79
N ASN A 84 23.20 25.69 -9.42
CA ASN A 84 21.94 26.42 -9.43
C ASN A 84 21.40 26.56 -10.87
N LYS A 85 22.28 26.70 -11.87
CA LYS A 85 21.88 26.74 -13.27
C LYS A 85 21.35 25.38 -13.74
N THR A 86 22.05 24.29 -13.44
CA THR A 86 21.58 22.94 -13.81
C THR A 86 20.25 22.60 -13.13
N GLN A 87 20.09 22.95 -11.85
CA GLN A 87 18.82 22.78 -11.12
C GLN A 87 17.67 23.60 -11.73
N ARG A 88 17.94 24.80 -12.25
CA ARG A 88 16.94 25.61 -12.96
C ARG A 88 16.54 24.97 -14.28
N ASP A 89 17.51 24.48 -15.04
CA ASP A 89 17.26 23.81 -16.33
C ASP A 89 16.46 22.51 -16.12
N GLU A 90 16.77 21.74 -15.08
CA GLU A 90 16.02 20.53 -14.71
C GLU A 90 14.60 20.87 -14.25
N ASN A 91 14.40 21.90 -13.43
CA ASN A 91 13.07 22.37 -13.04
C ASN A 91 12.24 22.80 -14.27
N GLN A 92 12.84 23.50 -15.23
CA GLN A 92 12.15 23.86 -16.47
C GLN A 92 11.75 22.61 -17.27
N ARG A 93 12.64 21.63 -17.38
CA ARG A 93 12.36 20.35 -18.04
C ARG A 93 11.24 19.58 -17.34
N LEU A 94 11.21 19.55 -16.02
CA LEU A 94 10.16 18.90 -15.23
C LEU A 94 8.82 19.58 -15.46
N ARG A 95 8.75 20.92 -15.45
CA ARG A 95 7.52 21.67 -15.75
C ARG A 95 7.01 21.42 -17.17
N GLN A 96 7.92 21.33 -18.15
CA GLN A 96 7.52 20.96 -19.52
C GLN A 96 6.93 19.55 -19.56
N ARG A 97 7.53 18.60 -18.85
CA ARG A 97 7.05 17.22 -18.77
C ARG A 97 5.69 17.13 -18.08
N GLU A 98 5.49 17.87 -16.98
CA GLU A 98 4.21 17.99 -16.28
C GLU A 98 3.12 18.50 -17.22
N SER A 99 3.36 19.60 -17.93
CA SER A 99 2.39 20.14 -18.90
C SER A 99 2.05 19.15 -20.03
N ALA A 100 3.01 18.36 -20.49
CA ALA A 100 2.79 17.32 -21.50
C ALA A 100 1.97 16.14 -20.95
N ILE A 101 2.15 15.80 -19.68
CA ILE A 101 1.37 14.76 -19.00
C ILE A 101 -0.07 15.24 -18.81
N ASP A 102 -0.28 16.47 -18.34
CA ASP A 102 -1.62 17.04 -18.16
C ASP A 102 -2.43 17.06 -19.46
N GLN A 103 -1.79 17.41 -20.58
CA GLN A 103 -2.43 17.35 -21.90
C GLN A 103 -2.82 15.92 -22.29
N ARG A 104 -1.95 14.93 -22.01
CA ARG A 104 -2.25 13.52 -22.30
C ARG A 104 -3.40 13.01 -21.44
N ILE A 105 -3.44 13.36 -20.15
CA ILE A 105 -4.51 12.99 -19.23
C ILE A 105 -5.82 13.64 -19.67
N GLY A 106 -5.80 14.93 -20.02
CA GLY A 106 -6.98 15.64 -20.53
C GLY A 106 -7.57 14.97 -21.77
N ASN A 107 -6.71 14.63 -22.75
CA ASN A 107 -7.13 13.93 -23.97
C ASN A 107 -7.68 12.53 -23.67
N ALA A 108 -7.03 11.76 -22.79
CA ALA A 108 -7.48 10.43 -22.41
C ALA A 108 -8.84 10.48 -21.71
N LEU A 109 -9.01 11.38 -20.75
CA LEU A 109 -10.27 11.57 -20.03
C LEU A 109 -11.41 12.04 -20.95
N GLU A 110 -11.13 12.93 -21.90
CA GLU A 110 -12.13 13.36 -22.89
C GLU A 110 -12.53 12.21 -23.81
N SER A 111 -11.58 11.38 -24.23
CA SER A 111 -11.86 10.19 -25.04
C SER A 111 -12.72 9.16 -24.29
N GLU A 112 -12.45 8.95 -23.00
CA GLU A 112 -13.22 8.05 -22.14
C GLU A 112 -14.66 8.59 -21.94
N ARG A 113 -14.79 9.89 -21.64
CA ARG A 113 -16.11 10.54 -21.54
C ARG A 113 -16.89 10.44 -22.85
N ALA A 114 -16.23 10.57 -24.00
CA ALA A 114 -16.87 10.42 -25.30
C ALA A 114 -17.29 8.96 -25.58
N ASN A 115 -16.55 7.96 -25.09
CA ASN A 115 -16.94 6.56 -25.16
C ASN A 115 -18.16 6.29 -24.28
N LEU A 116 -18.13 6.72 -22.99
CA LEU A 116 -19.25 6.55 -22.07
C LEU A 116 -20.55 7.19 -22.58
N ARG A 117 -20.47 8.36 -23.23
CA ARG A 117 -21.64 9.00 -23.85
C ARG A 117 -22.20 8.18 -25.02
N ARG A 118 -21.33 7.58 -25.84
CA ARG A 118 -21.75 6.70 -26.95
C ARG A 118 -22.41 5.43 -26.42
N ASP A 119 -21.83 4.81 -25.40
CA ASP A 119 -22.38 3.60 -24.79
C ASP A 119 -23.76 3.87 -24.17
N GLN A 120 -23.92 5.00 -23.46
CA GLN A 120 -25.25 5.42 -22.95
C GLN A 120 -26.27 5.63 -24.07
N GLN A 121 -25.87 6.25 -25.19
CA GLN A 121 -26.75 6.44 -26.34
C GLN A 121 -27.15 5.11 -26.98
N GLN A 122 -26.20 4.16 -27.10
CA GLN A 122 -26.48 2.82 -27.60
C GLN A 122 -27.47 2.07 -26.70
N LEU A 123 -27.23 2.05 -25.38
CA LEU A 123 -28.12 1.42 -24.42
C LEU A 123 -29.53 2.02 -24.46
N ASN A 124 -29.65 3.34 -24.57
CA ASN A 124 -30.95 4.00 -24.70
C ASN A 124 -31.66 3.61 -26.01
N SER A 125 -30.92 3.50 -27.12
CA SER A 125 -31.49 3.06 -28.40
C SER A 125 -31.92 1.59 -28.38
N GLU A 126 -31.14 0.71 -27.74
CA GLU A 126 -31.48 -0.71 -27.55
C GLU A 126 -32.71 -0.86 -26.65
N ARG A 127 -32.84 -0.05 -25.59
CA ARG A 127 -34.05 -0.02 -24.76
C ARG A 127 -35.29 0.38 -25.55
N GLN A 128 -35.20 1.41 -26.39
CA GLN A 128 -36.32 1.80 -27.25
C GLN A 128 -36.70 0.72 -28.26
N GLN A 129 -35.71 0.01 -28.82
CA GLN A 129 -35.96 -1.11 -29.73
C GLN A 129 -36.61 -2.31 -29.01
N THR A 130 -36.14 -2.66 -27.81
CA THR A 130 -36.71 -3.78 -27.02
C THR A 130 -38.13 -3.47 -26.56
N GLU A 131 -38.41 -2.23 -26.14
CA GLU A 131 -39.79 -1.78 -25.84
C GLU A 131 -40.71 -1.89 -27.07
N GLY A 132 -40.21 -1.53 -28.26
CA GLY A 132 -40.96 -1.68 -29.51
C GLY A 132 -41.27 -3.16 -29.85
N LEU A 133 -40.29 -4.05 -29.68
CA LEU A 133 -40.45 -5.49 -29.89
C LEU A 133 -41.45 -6.10 -28.90
N LEU A 134 -41.42 -5.69 -27.64
CA LEU A 134 -42.37 -6.14 -26.62
C LEU A 134 -43.81 -5.72 -26.95
N GLN A 135 -44.01 -4.49 -27.45
CA GLN A 135 -45.32 -4.05 -27.92
C GLN A 135 -45.81 -4.84 -29.14
N ASP A 136 -44.94 -5.22 -30.07
CA ASP A 136 -45.32 -6.07 -31.21
C ASP A 136 -45.69 -7.49 -30.75
N LEU A 137 -44.92 -8.07 -29.81
CA LEU A 137 -45.24 -9.36 -29.20
C LEU A 137 -46.59 -9.32 -28.48
N GLN A 138 -46.88 -8.27 -27.71
CA GLN A 138 -48.17 -8.10 -27.06
C GLN A 138 -49.31 -8.07 -28.08
N ARG A 139 -49.18 -7.30 -29.17
CA ARG A 139 -50.21 -7.26 -30.23
C ARG A 139 -50.41 -8.62 -30.90
N ARG A 140 -49.34 -9.39 -31.12
CA ARG A 140 -49.43 -10.75 -31.69
C ARG A 140 -50.11 -11.72 -30.72
N LEU A 141 -49.78 -11.66 -29.43
CA LEU A 141 -50.45 -12.46 -28.40
C LEU A 141 -51.93 -12.09 -28.30
N ASP A 142 -52.29 -10.81 -28.29
CA ASP A 142 -53.69 -10.36 -28.25
C ASP A 142 -54.46 -10.84 -29.47
N LYS A 143 -53.84 -10.85 -30.66
CA LYS A 143 -54.46 -11.40 -31.88
C LYS A 143 -54.69 -12.92 -31.79
N ILE A 144 -53.77 -13.67 -31.19
CA ILE A 144 -53.93 -15.11 -30.95
C ILE A 144 -55.02 -15.35 -29.89
N GLY A 145 -54.99 -14.61 -28.78
CA GLY A 145 -55.95 -14.72 -27.67
C GLY A 145 -57.38 -14.30 -28.03
N ASN A 146 -57.55 -13.36 -28.96
CA ASN A 146 -58.86 -12.94 -29.46
C ASN A 146 -59.42 -13.88 -30.56
N THR A 147 -58.70 -14.95 -30.92
CA THR A 147 -59.21 -16.05 -31.76
C THR A 147 -59.88 -17.13 -30.89
N GLY A 148 -60.70 -16.69 -29.92
CA GLY A 148 -61.44 -17.54 -28.98
C GLY A 148 -62.63 -18.25 -29.62
N GLY A 149 -62.37 -19.11 -30.62
CA GLY A 149 -63.43 -19.85 -31.30
C GLY A 149 -63.05 -21.12 -32.06
N ASN A 150 -61.79 -21.37 -32.40
CA ASN A 150 -61.38 -22.62 -33.03
C ASN A 150 -60.00 -23.03 -32.52
N ALA A 151 -59.97 -24.02 -31.64
CA ALA A 151 -58.75 -24.65 -31.14
C ALA A 151 -58.16 -25.57 -32.23
N ASP A 152 -57.56 -24.99 -33.27
CA ASP A 152 -56.59 -25.73 -34.08
C ASP A 152 -55.26 -25.72 -33.31
N LEU A 153 -55.10 -26.70 -32.42
CA LEU A 153 -53.80 -26.99 -31.84
C LEU A 153 -52.82 -27.33 -32.99
N PRO A 154 -51.63 -26.73 -33.04
CA PRO A 154 -50.66 -27.02 -34.09
C PRO A 154 -50.29 -28.50 -34.08
N VAL A 155 -50.43 -29.13 -35.25
CA VAL A 155 -50.14 -30.55 -35.48
C VAL A 155 -48.65 -30.80 -35.24
N GLY A 156 -48.30 -31.37 -34.09
CA GLY A 156 -46.89 -31.58 -33.73
C GLY A 156 -46.62 -32.09 -32.31
N LEU A 157 -47.65 -32.25 -31.47
CA LEU A 157 -47.51 -32.79 -30.10
C LEU A 157 -47.84 -34.28 -29.97
N GLY A 158 -48.10 -34.99 -31.07
CA GLY A 158 -48.19 -36.46 -31.08
C GLY A 158 -49.31 -37.07 -30.24
N LEU A 159 -50.25 -36.25 -29.72
CA LEU A 159 -51.40 -36.71 -28.97
C LEU A 159 -52.47 -37.21 -29.94
N ARG A 160 -52.89 -38.46 -29.77
CA ARG A 160 -53.98 -39.09 -30.53
C ARG A 160 -55.29 -38.87 -29.76
N ASP A 161 -56.38 -38.73 -30.49
CA ASP A 161 -57.72 -38.76 -29.89
C ASP A 161 -57.90 -40.08 -29.13
N GLY A 162 -58.01 -39.99 -27.80
CA GLY A 162 -58.06 -41.14 -26.88
C GLY A 162 -56.99 -41.13 -25.77
N ASP A 163 -55.95 -40.30 -25.87
CA ASP A 163 -54.93 -40.16 -24.81
C ASP A 163 -55.47 -39.47 -23.53
N ALA A 164 -56.66 -38.87 -23.61
CA ALA A 164 -57.38 -38.28 -22.48
C ALA A 164 -58.15 -39.32 -21.64
N ASP A 165 -58.46 -40.51 -22.19
CA ASP A 165 -59.25 -41.54 -21.51
C ASP A 165 -58.44 -42.31 -20.46
N GLY A 166 -57.12 -42.12 -20.41
CA GLY A 166 -56.25 -42.58 -19.31
C GLY A 166 -56.21 -41.63 -18.11
N MET A 167 -56.81 -40.44 -18.23
CA MET A 167 -56.85 -39.42 -17.17
C MET A 167 -58.20 -39.33 -16.46
N SER A 168 -59.15 -40.22 -16.78
CA SER A 168 -60.48 -40.29 -16.12
C SER A 168 -60.45 -41.12 -14.83
N GLY A 169 -59.45 -40.86 -13.98
CA GLY A 169 -59.27 -41.49 -12.67
C GLY A 169 -59.29 -40.45 -11.55
N SER A 170 -60.43 -39.77 -11.41
CA SER A 170 -60.90 -39.06 -10.20
C SER A 170 -59.86 -38.78 -9.10
N GLY A 171 -59.32 -37.57 -9.12
CA GLY A 171 -58.78 -36.92 -7.94
C GLY A 171 -57.79 -35.84 -8.31
N SER A 172 -58.12 -34.58 -8.00
CA SER A 172 -57.15 -33.49 -7.83
C SER A 172 -56.19 -33.85 -6.69
N GLY A 173 -55.36 -34.87 -6.90
CA GLY A 173 -54.42 -35.42 -5.95
C GLY A 173 -53.03 -35.05 -6.43
N MET A 174 -52.37 -34.19 -5.66
CA MET A 174 -50.95 -33.93 -5.83
C MET A 174 -50.22 -35.28 -5.82
N ARG A 175 -49.65 -35.68 -6.97
CA ARG A 175 -48.81 -36.88 -7.06
C ARG A 175 -47.40 -36.46 -6.66
N TRP A 176 -47.03 -36.75 -5.41
CA TRP A 176 -45.64 -36.64 -4.98
C TRP A 176 -44.80 -37.64 -5.77
N VAL A 177 -43.76 -37.13 -6.42
CA VAL A 177 -42.71 -37.92 -7.08
C VAL A 177 -41.47 -37.78 -6.21
N GLU A 178 -40.95 -38.90 -5.71
CA GLU A 178 -39.79 -38.90 -4.83
C GLU A 178 -38.53 -38.50 -5.62
N PRO A 179 -37.70 -37.55 -5.14
CA PRO A 179 -36.46 -37.17 -5.80
C PRO A 179 -35.46 -38.34 -5.81
N GLU A 180 -34.87 -38.63 -6.97
CA GLU A 180 -33.90 -39.74 -7.14
C GLU A 180 -32.59 -39.52 -6.35
N ASP A 181 -32.31 -38.30 -5.92
CA ASP A 181 -31.10 -37.87 -5.21
C ASP A 181 -31.24 -37.89 -3.67
N LYS A 182 -32.36 -38.39 -3.14
CA LYS A 182 -32.58 -38.56 -1.69
C LYS A 182 -31.62 -39.62 -1.12
N LYS A 183 -30.74 -39.21 -0.20
CA LYS A 183 -29.91 -40.15 0.57
C LYS A 183 -30.65 -40.63 1.80
N GLN A 184 -30.74 -41.95 1.97
CA GLN A 184 -31.28 -42.57 3.17
C GLN A 184 -30.25 -42.45 4.30
N THR A 185 -30.61 -41.83 5.42
CA THR A 185 -29.75 -41.79 6.60
C THR A 185 -30.00 -43.05 7.41
N ASP A 186 -29.01 -43.96 7.50
CA ASP A 186 -29.08 -45.14 8.37
C ASP A 186 -28.99 -44.70 9.85
N GLY A 187 -30.11 -44.21 10.36
CA GLY A 187 -30.32 -43.88 11.77
C GLY A 187 -31.35 -44.82 12.35
N ARG A 188 -30.91 -45.75 13.22
CA ARG A 188 -31.78 -46.66 13.96
C ARG A 188 -32.53 -45.92 15.07
N SER A 189 -33.40 -45.00 14.71
CA SER A 189 -34.45 -44.44 15.56
C SER A 189 -35.45 -43.67 14.70
N GLY A 190 -36.73 -43.99 14.83
CA GLY A 190 -37.80 -43.53 13.93
C GLY A 190 -37.91 -42.01 13.85
N GLY A 191 -37.67 -41.48 12.65
CA GLY A 191 -37.83 -40.08 12.28
C GLY A 191 -37.21 -39.83 10.90
N ASP A 192 -37.97 -40.10 9.84
CA ASP A 192 -37.51 -39.95 8.45
C ASP A 192 -37.54 -38.47 8.05
N THR A 193 -36.51 -37.71 8.44
CA THR A 193 -36.28 -36.35 7.91
C THR A 193 -35.44 -36.43 6.63
N PRO A 194 -35.97 -36.00 5.47
CA PRO A 194 -35.24 -36.09 4.21
C PRO A 194 -34.02 -35.15 4.21
N SER A 195 -32.85 -35.70 3.86
CA SER A 195 -31.60 -34.97 3.70
C SER A 195 -31.28 -34.82 2.21
N PHE A 196 -31.13 -33.58 1.75
CA PHE A 196 -30.75 -33.25 0.38
C PHE A 196 -29.27 -32.87 0.33
N PRO A 197 -28.54 -33.24 -0.75
CA PRO A 197 -27.18 -32.75 -0.95
C PRO A 197 -27.22 -31.24 -1.17
N THR A 198 -26.85 -30.46 -0.16
CA THR A 198 -26.59 -29.02 -0.32
C THR A 198 -25.41 -28.83 -1.27
N SER A 199 -25.67 -28.18 -2.40
CA SER A 199 -24.72 -27.90 -3.46
C SER A 199 -23.43 -27.25 -2.95
N PHE A 200 -22.29 -27.75 -3.45
CA PHE A 200 -20.93 -27.23 -3.35
C PHE A 200 -20.33 -27.15 -1.93
N GLY A 201 -19.88 -28.30 -1.42
CA GLY A 201 -18.70 -28.34 -0.55
C GLY A 201 -17.42 -28.08 -1.36
N PRO A 202 -16.30 -27.66 -0.73
CA PRO A 202 -15.05 -27.41 -1.43
C PRO A 202 -14.66 -28.65 -2.23
N ALA A 203 -14.30 -28.45 -3.51
CA ALA A 203 -13.89 -29.51 -4.42
C ALA A 203 -12.90 -30.45 -3.72
N GLN A 204 -13.14 -31.75 -3.90
CA GLN A 204 -12.43 -32.87 -3.30
C GLN A 204 -10.94 -32.58 -3.05
N ARG A 205 -10.58 -32.43 -1.78
CA ARG A 205 -9.19 -32.46 -1.33
C ARG A 205 -8.63 -33.86 -1.60
N THR A 206 -7.47 -33.92 -2.23
CA THR A 206 -6.76 -35.17 -2.49
C THR A 206 -6.42 -35.87 -1.18
N LEU A 207 -6.45 -37.20 -1.18
CA LEU A 207 -6.29 -38.05 0.01
C LEU A 207 -5.03 -37.74 0.85
N ASP A 208 -4.00 -37.13 0.25
CA ASP A 208 -2.79 -36.67 0.92
C ASP A 208 -3.03 -35.52 1.92
N GLU A 209 -4.01 -34.63 1.70
CA GLU A 209 -4.36 -33.55 2.65
C GLU A 209 -5.13 -34.09 3.87
N THR A 210 -5.79 -35.24 3.76
CA THR A 210 -6.52 -35.86 4.88
C THR A 210 -5.60 -36.36 5.98
N ALA A 211 -4.41 -36.86 5.62
CA ALA A 211 -3.40 -37.30 6.57
C ALA A 211 -2.81 -36.11 7.37
N GLU A 212 -2.60 -34.96 6.74
CA GLU A 212 -2.12 -33.75 7.43
C GLU A 212 -3.22 -33.04 8.23
N SER A 213 -4.48 -33.13 7.78
CA SER A 213 -5.60 -32.48 8.47
C SER A 213 -5.97 -33.14 9.80
N THR A 214 -5.75 -34.44 9.97
CA THR A 214 -6.07 -35.15 11.21
C THR A 214 -5.06 -34.89 12.33
N VAL A 215 -3.80 -34.61 11.98
CA VAL A 215 -2.77 -34.18 12.92
C VAL A 215 -2.94 -32.69 13.31
N ASN A 216 -3.45 -31.87 12.40
CA ASN A 216 -3.70 -30.44 12.66
C ASN A 216 -5.08 -30.15 13.30
N ALA A 217 -6.08 -31.03 13.15
CA ALA A 217 -7.39 -30.87 13.76
C ALA A 217 -7.38 -31.07 15.28
N SER A 218 -6.49 -31.94 15.79
CA SER A 218 -6.29 -32.16 17.23
C SER A 218 -5.51 -31.02 17.90
N ALA A 219 -4.67 -30.29 17.16
CA ALA A 219 -3.98 -29.09 17.66
C ALA A 219 -4.85 -27.82 17.63
N LYS A 220 -5.93 -27.81 16.85
CA LYS A 220 -6.83 -26.64 16.69
C LYS A 220 -8.02 -26.63 17.67
N ALA A 221 -8.13 -27.65 18.52
CA ALA A 221 -9.24 -27.82 19.45
C ALA A 221 -9.09 -27.06 20.79
N VAL A 222 -8.00 -26.31 20.99
CA VAL A 222 -7.82 -25.47 22.18
C VAL A 222 -7.59 -24.02 21.76
N GLY A 223 -8.65 -23.22 21.80
CA GLY A 223 -8.57 -21.76 21.97
C GLY A 223 -8.45 -20.86 20.74
N ALA A 224 -8.34 -21.38 19.51
CA ALA A 224 -8.37 -20.51 18.33
C ALA A 224 -9.81 -20.12 17.99
N ALA A 225 -10.23 -18.91 18.40
CA ALA A 225 -11.48 -18.31 17.93
C ALA A 225 -11.56 -18.48 16.41
N THR A 226 -12.69 -18.99 15.91
CA THR A 226 -12.94 -19.16 14.48
C THR A 226 -13.01 -17.78 13.84
N THR A 227 -11.87 -17.29 13.36
CA THR A 227 -11.79 -15.99 12.69
C THR A 227 -12.50 -16.09 11.35
N ARG A 228 -13.45 -15.18 11.12
CA ARG A 228 -14.05 -15.01 9.80
C ARG A 228 -13.11 -14.16 8.96
N ALA A 229 -12.52 -14.75 7.93
CA ALA A 229 -11.76 -13.99 6.95
C ALA A 229 -12.72 -13.05 6.20
N VAL A 230 -12.52 -11.74 6.36
CA VAL A 230 -13.30 -10.69 5.66
C VAL A 230 -12.53 -10.15 4.46
N TYR A 231 -11.21 -9.99 4.60
CA TYR A 231 -10.31 -9.49 3.56
C TYR A 231 -9.11 -10.41 3.37
N THR A 232 -8.51 -10.40 2.18
CA THR A 232 -7.31 -11.20 1.86
C THR A 232 -6.26 -10.30 1.24
N VAL A 233 -5.05 -10.34 1.78
CA VAL A 233 -3.85 -9.78 1.14
C VAL A 233 -3.12 -10.95 0.46
N PRO A 234 -3.05 -10.98 -0.89
CA PRO A 234 -2.35 -12.04 -1.60
C PRO A 234 -0.87 -12.11 -1.21
N THR A 235 -0.28 -13.31 -1.33
CA THR A 235 1.17 -13.46 -1.28
C THR A 235 1.83 -12.62 -2.38
N ASN A 236 3.02 -12.06 -2.09
CA ASN A 236 3.75 -11.16 -2.99
C ASN A 236 3.03 -9.82 -3.31
N SER A 237 2.05 -9.41 -2.52
CA SER A 237 1.48 -8.06 -2.62
C SER A 237 2.56 -7.00 -2.37
N THR A 238 2.65 -6.00 -3.25
CA THR A 238 3.58 -4.88 -3.10
C THR A 238 2.89 -3.72 -2.40
N LEU A 239 3.39 -3.38 -1.21
CA LEU A 239 2.85 -2.32 -0.35
C LEU A 239 3.74 -1.07 -0.46
N MET A 240 3.43 -0.24 -1.47
CA MET A 240 4.21 0.97 -1.78
C MET A 240 4.02 2.06 -0.72
N GLY A 241 4.87 3.09 -0.69
CA GLY A 241 4.67 4.22 0.23
C GLY A 241 4.87 3.91 1.73
N SER A 242 5.53 2.79 2.03
CA SER A 242 5.85 2.37 3.39
C SER A 242 7.04 3.17 3.97
N VAL A 243 7.00 3.49 5.28
CA VAL A 243 8.02 4.31 5.95
C VAL A 243 8.78 3.50 7.00
N ALA A 244 10.10 3.46 6.91
CA ALA A 244 10.94 2.81 7.92
C ALA A 244 10.94 3.62 9.23
N MET A 245 10.63 2.98 10.36
CA MET A 245 10.71 3.58 11.70
C MET A 245 12.13 3.63 12.24
N THR A 246 12.97 2.70 11.76
CA THR A 246 14.36 2.54 12.17
C THR A 246 15.26 2.71 10.96
N ALA A 247 16.51 3.11 11.19
CA ALA A 247 17.51 3.04 10.14
C ALA A 247 17.62 1.60 9.60
N LEU A 248 17.70 1.46 8.28
CA LEU A 248 17.99 0.19 7.64
C LEU A 248 19.49 -0.05 7.73
N ILE A 249 19.88 -0.91 8.67
CA ILE A 249 21.28 -1.29 8.90
C ILE A 249 21.40 -2.76 8.53
N GLY A 250 22.46 -3.13 7.83
CA GLY A 250 22.73 -4.51 7.46
C GLY A 250 24.19 -4.85 7.69
N ARG A 251 24.46 -5.90 8.49
CA ARG A 251 25.81 -6.48 8.57
C ARG A 251 26.09 -7.26 7.29
N VAL A 252 27.30 -7.16 6.78
CA VAL A 252 27.75 -7.92 5.61
C VAL A 252 28.07 -9.35 6.05
N PRO A 253 27.56 -10.39 5.36
CA PRO A 253 27.86 -11.78 5.68
C PRO A 253 29.34 -12.11 5.50
N ILE A 254 29.84 -13.00 6.36
CA ILE A 254 31.16 -13.63 6.23
C ILE A 254 30.92 -15.12 6.00
N ASP A 255 31.57 -15.70 4.99
CA ASP A 255 31.39 -17.11 4.59
C ASP A 255 29.93 -17.51 4.31
N GLY A 256 29.14 -16.58 3.78
CA GLY A 256 27.73 -16.80 3.43
C GLY A 256 26.76 -16.72 4.61
N THR A 257 27.23 -16.47 5.83
CA THR A 257 26.38 -16.34 7.02
C THR A 257 26.40 -14.92 7.58
N VAL A 258 25.23 -14.40 7.93
CA VAL A 258 25.11 -13.11 8.63
C VAL A 258 25.02 -13.40 10.12
N ASN A 259 26.07 -13.06 10.86
CA ASN A 259 26.05 -13.11 12.31
C ASN A 259 25.28 -11.89 12.84
N ASP A 260 24.21 -12.11 13.60
CA ASP A 260 23.38 -11.07 14.23
C ASP A 260 22.81 -10.03 13.23
N PRO A 261 21.86 -10.44 12.35
CA PRO A 261 21.23 -9.52 11.40
C PRO A 261 20.42 -8.44 12.14
N TYR A 262 20.53 -7.20 11.67
CA TYR A 262 19.92 -6.06 12.36
C TYR A 262 18.39 -6.07 12.19
N PRO A 263 17.62 -5.89 13.27
CA PRO A 263 16.16 -5.78 13.16
C PRO A 263 15.77 -4.44 12.54
N PHE A 264 14.68 -4.44 11.78
CA PHE A 264 14.06 -3.21 11.27
C PHE A 264 12.55 -3.23 11.46
N LYS A 265 11.96 -2.03 11.53
CA LYS A 265 10.51 -1.84 11.56
C LYS A 265 10.05 -0.86 10.48
N VAL A 266 8.95 -1.18 9.82
CA VAL A 266 8.34 -0.38 8.76
C VAL A 266 6.85 -0.17 9.08
N LEU A 267 6.39 1.07 8.95
CA LEU A 267 4.97 1.43 9.04
C LEU A 267 4.37 1.49 7.64
N VAL A 268 3.22 0.86 7.50
CA VAL A 268 2.40 0.89 6.29
C VAL A 268 1.09 1.56 6.64
N GLY A 269 0.82 2.69 5.98
CA GLY A 269 -0.42 3.44 6.14
C GLY A 269 -1.61 2.69 5.52
N PRO A 270 -2.85 3.08 5.87
CA PRO A 270 -4.08 2.40 5.45
C PRO A 270 -4.21 2.33 3.91
N ASP A 271 -3.86 3.42 3.23
CA ASP A 271 -3.91 3.56 1.76
C ASP A 271 -2.95 2.60 1.03
N ASN A 272 -1.96 2.07 1.74
CA ASN A 272 -0.88 1.24 1.18
C ASN A 272 -0.99 -0.23 1.56
N LEU A 273 -2.05 -0.63 2.28
CA LEU A 273 -2.25 -2.01 2.75
C LEU A 273 -2.74 -2.96 1.65
N THR A 274 -3.17 -2.44 0.50
CA THR A 274 -3.65 -3.25 -0.62
C THR A 274 -2.94 -2.92 -1.92
N ALA A 275 -2.61 -3.96 -2.68
CA ALA A 275 -1.96 -3.80 -3.98
C ALA A 275 -2.93 -3.36 -5.09
N ASN A 276 -4.24 -3.53 -4.89
CA ASN A 276 -5.29 -3.24 -5.87
C ASN A 276 -6.07 -1.95 -5.56
N GLY A 277 -5.63 -1.14 -4.60
CA GLY A 277 -6.29 0.11 -4.24
C GLY A 277 -7.68 -0.08 -3.62
N ILE A 278 -7.95 -1.25 -3.03
CA ILE A 278 -9.16 -1.47 -2.24
C ILE A 278 -8.86 -1.03 -0.80
N ASP A 279 -9.62 -0.08 -0.29
CA ASP A 279 -9.48 0.35 1.10
C ASP A 279 -9.95 -0.76 2.05
N LEU A 280 -9.18 -1.02 3.11
CA LEU A 280 -9.60 -1.85 4.23
C LEU A 280 -10.23 -0.95 5.31
N PRO A 281 -11.57 -0.87 5.41
CA PRO A 281 -12.25 0.16 6.21
C PRO A 281 -11.98 0.07 7.72
N ASP A 282 -11.63 -1.12 8.22
CA ASP A 282 -11.45 -1.36 9.66
C ASP A 282 -9.97 -1.37 10.08
N VAL A 283 -9.03 -1.22 9.15
CA VAL A 283 -7.59 -1.30 9.44
C VAL A 283 -6.96 0.09 9.38
N ALA A 284 -6.42 0.54 10.52
CA ALA A 284 -5.76 1.84 10.64
C ALA A 284 -4.37 1.83 9.98
N GLY A 285 -3.70 0.68 9.96
CA GLY A 285 -2.36 0.52 9.43
C GLY A 285 -1.76 -0.84 9.79
N ALA A 286 -0.53 -1.06 9.36
CA ALA A 286 0.23 -2.24 9.74
C ALA A 286 1.70 -1.91 10.04
N VAL A 287 2.27 -2.66 10.97
CA VAL A 287 3.68 -2.60 11.37
C VAL A 287 4.37 -3.87 10.89
N PHE A 288 5.36 -3.72 10.03
CA PHE A 288 6.17 -4.80 9.50
C PHE A 288 7.46 -4.86 10.29
N SER A 289 7.81 -6.05 10.78
CA SER A 289 9.05 -6.30 11.51
C SER A 289 9.86 -7.34 10.76
N GLY A 290 11.16 -7.11 10.68
CA GLY A 290 12.05 -7.97 9.90
C GLY A 290 13.51 -7.86 10.31
N THR A 291 14.36 -8.54 9.56
CA THR A 291 15.81 -8.56 9.74
C THR A 291 16.49 -8.13 8.45
N ALA A 292 17.54 -7.32 8.56
CA ALA A 292 18.27 -6.77 7.46
C ALA A 292 19.74 -7.22 7.44
N ALA A 293 20.25 -7.45 6.24
CA ALA A 293 21.62 -7.83 5.92
C ALA A 293 22.20 -6.89 4.87
N GLY A 294 23.49 -6.61 4.97
CA GLY A 294 24.19 -5.72 4.05
C GLY A 294 24.76 -6.50 2.87
N ASP A 295 24.72 -5.90 1.68
CA ASP A 295 25.52 -6.34 0.54
C ASP A 295 26.73 -5.42 0.37
N TRP A 296 27.92 -5.99 0.51
CA TRP A 296 29.18 -5.25 0.40
C TRP A 296 29.44 -4.73 -1.01
N THR A 297 29.18 -5.54 -2.02
CA THR A 297 29.50 -5.23 -3.42
C THR A 297 28.60 -4.12 -3.95
N LEU A 298 27.32 -4.16 -3.57
CA LEU A 298 26.32 -3.20 -4.04
C LEU A 298 26.15 -2.00 -3.11
N SER A 299 26.82 -1.98 -1.94
CA SER A 299 26.66 -0.92 -0.92
C SER A 299 25.19 -0.65 -0.59
N CYS A 300 24.44 -1.72 -0.32
CA CYS A 300 23.01 -1.65 -0.06
C CYS A 300 22.59 -2.56 1.10
N VAL A 301 21.34 -2.41 1.53
CA VAL A 301 20.72 -3.23 2.57
C VAL A 301 19.59 -4.05 1.95
N ARG A 302 19.57 -5.35 2.24
CA ARG A 302 18.47 -6.26 1.96
C ARG A 302 17.73 -6.54 3.25
N GLY A 303 16.42 -6.30 3.28
CA GLY A 303 15.58 -6.58 4.43
C GLY A 303 14.56 -7.68 4.12
N GLN A 304 14.45 -8.66 5.01
CA GLN A 304 13.44 -9.71 4.97
C GLN A 304 12.42 -9.48 6.08
N VAL A 305 11.13 -9.44 5.72
CA VAL A 305 10.02 -9.30 6.65
C VAL A 305 9.79 -10.64 7.35
N ARG A 306 9.63 -10.61 8.67
CA ARG A 306 9.40 -11.78 9.53
C ARG A 306 7.98 -11.83 10.08
N SER A 307 7.46 -10.67 10.45
CA SER A 307 6.10 -10.55 10.98
C SER A 307 5.43 -9.25 10.55
N ILE A 308 4.10 -9.29 10.51
CA ILE A 308 3.22 -8.18 10.17
C ILE A 308 2.18 -8.06 11.27
N THR A 309 2.10 -6.90 11.91
CA THR A 309 1.09 -6.58 12.92
C THR A 309 0.10 -5.57 12.37
N PHE A 310 -1.12 -6.00 12.12
CA PHE A 310 -2.24 -5.13 11.75
C PHE A 310 -2.81 -4.46 12.98
N VAL A 311 -3.11 -3.17 12.86
CA VAL A 311 -3.78 -2.36 13.89
C VAL A 311 -5.14 -1.96 13.34
N PHE A 312 -6.20 -2.35 14.05
CA PHE A 312 -7.57 -2.05 13.67
C PHE A 312 -8.04 -0.74 14.32
N ASN A 313 -9.05 -0.11 13.72
CA ASN A 313 -9.64 1.14 14.22
C ASN A 313 -10.29 0.99 15.60
N ASP A 314 -10.65 -0.23 16.00
CA ASP A 314 -11.20 -0.58 17.32
C ASP A 314 -10.10 -0.77 18.40
N GLY A 315 -8.82 -0.65 18.03
CA GLY A 315 -7.68 -0.86 18.92
C GLY A 315 -7.22 -2.33 19.01
N THR A 316 -7.92 -3.26 18.35
CA THR A 316 -7.48 -4.65 18.25
C THR A 316 -6.20 -4.72 17.42
N ILE A 317 -5.29 -5.63 17.79
CA ILE A 317 -4.07 -5.93 17.01
C ILE A 317 -4.06 -7.38 16.58
N ARG A 318 -3.53 -7.63 15.36
CA ARG A 318 -3.33 -8.99 14.87
C ARG A 318 -1.95 -9.13 14.23
N THR A 319 -1.13 -10.02 14.79
CA THR A 319 0.20 -10.34 14.26
C THR A 319 0.17 -11.63 13.44
N ILE A 320 0.83 -11.62 12.29
CA ILE A 320 1.02 -12.75 11.38
C ILE A 320 2.53 -12.91 11.12
N PRO A 321 3.10 -14.14 11.20
CA PRO A 321 2.48 -15.33 11.78
C PRO A 321 2.12 -15.11 13.25
N GLU A 322 1.15 -15.87 13.76
CA GLU A 322 0.85 -15.87 15.18
C GLU A 322 2.05 -16.43 15.95
N ASP A 323 2.49 -15.72 16.98
CA ASP A 323 3.47 -16.25 17.94
C ASP A 323 2.82 -17.43 18.66
N ARG A 324 3.06 -18.64 18.16
CA ARG A 324 2.69 -19.88 18.86
C ARG A 324 3.87 -20.27 19.73
N ASP A 325 3.67 -20.22 21.04
CA ASP A 325 4.56 -20.83 22.03
C ASP A 325 4.58 -22.35 21.79
N GLY A 326 5.41 -22.80 20.85
CA GLY A 326 5.45 -24.18 20.39
C GLY A 326 6.68 -24.43 19.53
N ASP A 327 7.70 -25.00 20.17
CA ASP A 327 9.09 -25.21 19.75
C ASP A 327 9.32 -26.15 18.55
N GLN A 328 8.42 -26.19 17.55
CA GLN A 328 8.43 -27.21 16.48
C GLN A 328 8.29 -26.69 15.04
N GLN A 329 8.40 -25.39 14.79
CA GLN A 329 8.23 -24.85 13.42
C GLN A 329 9.39 -23.95 12.94
N SER A 330 10.62 -24.27 13.33
CA SER A 330 11.80 -23.47 13.03
C SER A 330 12.19 -23.41 11.54
N ASP A 331 11.85 -24.41 10.73
CA ASP A 331 12.29 -24.45 9.32
C ASP A 331 11.43 -23.58 8.37
N LYS A 332 10.12 -23.43 8.63
CA LYS A 332 9.25 -22.55 7.82
C LYS A 332 9.27 -21.08 8.26
N GLN A 333 9.67 -20.79 9.50
CA GLN A 333 9.82 -19.42 10.00
C GLN A 333 11.09 -18.72 9.48
N GLN A 334 12.05 -19.49 8.95
CA GLN A 334 13.20 -18.95 8.23
C GLN A 334 12.84 -18.39 6.85
N GLU A 335 11.73 -18.82 6.25
CA GLU A 335 11.20 -18.28 5.00
C GLU A 335 10.31 -17.07 5.33
N GLY A 336 10.94 -15.89 5.46
CA GLY A 336 10.26 -14.65 5.79
C GLY A 336 9.12 -14.30 4.82
N LEU A 337 8.14 -13.55 5.32
CA LEU A 337 6.87 -13.20 4.64
C LEU A 337 7.03 -12.36 3.38
N GLY A 338 8.18 -11.72 3.19
CA GLY A 338 8.47 -10.84 2.07
C GLY A 338 9.80 -10.12 2.23
N TRP A 339 10.05 -9.15 1.37
CA TRP A 339 11.26 -8.32 1.39
C TRP A 339 10.93 -6.85 1.20
N ILE A 340 11.86 -5.98 1.61
CA ILE A 340 11.79 -4.55 1.30
C ILE A 340 12.48 -4.27 -0.03
N SER A 341 11.99 -3.26 -0.74
CA SER A 341 12.58 -2.78 -1.98
C SER A 341 12.67 -1.26 -2.00
N ASP A 342 13.48 -0.75 -2.92
CA ASP A 342 13.48 0.67 -3.25
C ASP A 342 12.17 1.06 -3.98
N PRO A 343 11.92 2.36 -4.26
CA PRO A 343 10.73 2.80 -4.99
C PRO A 343 10.57 2.21 -6.41
N TYR A 344 11.60 1.57 -6.96
CA TYR A 344 11.60 0.93 -8.27
C TYR A 344 11.41 -0.59 -8.19
N GLY A 345 11.22 -1.16 -6.99
CA GLY A 345 11.02 -2.59 -6.77
C GLY A 345 12.32 -3.41 -6.70
N ILE A 346 13.48 -2.77 -6.58
CA ILE A 346 14.77 -3.46 -6.45
C ILE A 346 14.99 -3.87 -4.98
N PRO A 347 15.23 -5.17 -4.67
CA PRO A 347 15.39 -5.67 -3.30
C PRO A 347 16.79 -5.40 -2.72
N CYS A 348 17.29 -4.18 -2.91
CA CYS A 348 18.62 -3.72 -2.51
C CYS A 348 18.52 -2.21 -2.31
N VAL A 349 18.20 -1.80 -1.08
CA VAL A 349 18.00 -0.39 -0.75
C VAL A 349 19.38 0.26 -0.60
N ASN A 350 19.71 1.17 -1.52
CA ASN A 350 21.02 1.83 -1.56
C ASN A 350 21.36 2.53 -0.23
N GLY A 351 22.62 2.45 0.17
CA GLY A 351 23.11 3.07 1.40
C GLY A 351 24.62 3.35 1.36
N GLU A 352 25.18 3.66 2.52
CA GLU A 352 26.62 3.92 2.66
C GLU A 352 27.31 2.76 3.37
N ARG A 353 28.45 2.33 2.82
CA ARG A 353 29.29 1.30 3.44
C ARG A 353 30.16 1.91 4.54
N ARG A 354 30.04 1.38 5.76
CA ARG A 354 30.91 1.70 6.90
C ARG A 354 31.71 0.44 7.26
N SER A 355 33.03 0.55 7.34
CA SER A 355 33.91 -0.57 7.67
C SER A 355 34.98 -0.14 8.66
N ASN A 356 35.17 -0.95 9.70
CA ASN A 356 36.28 -0.85 10.66
C ASN A 356 37.42 -1.84 10.34
N ALA A 357 37.41 -2.47 9.16
CA ALA A 357 38.38 -3.50 8.79
C ALA A 357 39.84 -3.01 8.83
N GLN A 358 40.09 -1.76 8.41
CA GLN A 358 41.43 -1.17 8.43
C GLN A 358 41.98 -1.02 9.87
N GLN A 359 41.13 -0.63 10.83
CA GLN A 359 41.52 -0.51 12.23
C GLN A 359 41.80 -1.88 12.86
N TYR A 360 41.02 -2.90 12.48
CA TYR A 360 41.20 -4.25 12.98
C TYR A 360 42.48 -4.89 12.42
N LEU A 361 42.71 -4.79 11.11
CA LEU A 361 43.92 -5.32 10.46
C LEU A 361 45.19 -4.59 10.92
N GLY A 362 45.12 -3.28 11.16
CA GLY A 362 46.26 -2.51 11.69
C GLY A 362 46.58 -2.80 13.16
N SER A 363 45.69 -3.43 13.91
CA SER A 363 45.90 -3.80 15.33
C SER A 363 46.44 -5.21 15.55
N GLN A 364 46.49 -6.04 14.49
CA GLN A 364 47.05 -7.40 14.51
C GLN A 364 48.43 -7.49 13.82
N ALA A 365 48.96 -6.37 13.32
CA ALA A 365 50.28 -6.29 12.69
C ALA A 365 51.38 -5.93 13.69
#